data_AF-A0A8S0WQN7-F1
#
_entry.id   AF-A0A8S0WQN7-F1
#
_cell.length_a   1.000
_cell.length_b   1.000
_cell.length_c   1.000
_cell.angle_alpha   90.00
_cell.angle_beta   90.00
_cell.angle_gamma   90.00
#
_symmetry.space_group_name_H-M   'P 1'
#
loop_
_entity.id
_entity.type
_entity.pdbx_description
1 polymer ?
#
loop_
_entity_poly.entity_id
_entity_poly.type
_entity_poly.pdbx_seq_one_letter_code
_entity_poly.pdbx_strand_id
1 'polypeptide(L)'
;MPRLPQEDNLFDNRDLEGNEYPVEDEPDSEPDEPNNTVDIDILDRELPSEDVEDDRNPRTLANVKAVLDKLDELNFKLIDFLDALSWGHSGCTQDAKVRNERTVMLQDRKLPKILWHWAIPPRRKGSNKKRATGASTVMKEFAVGYIKNFASKELEILAPHLFSDTSEDVRTETLVSTSFSTLASKMQTLAPILWDVLVNFAERPSNLVEEPWARTTSKSDGSWRYQRQDRSKRETVNKRRRVRYGLHVIS
;
A
#
# COMPACT_ATOMS: atom_id res chain seq x y z
N MET A 1 37.63 33.23 41.13
CA MET A 1 36.56 32.42 41.74
C MET A 1 35.36 33.31 42.05
N PRO A 2 34.32 33.28 41.20
CA PRO A 2 32.95 33.45 41.67
C PRO A 2 32.13 32.21 41.30
N ARG A 3 31.45 31.64 42.31
CA ARG A 3 30.54 30.50 42.19
C ARG A 3 29.30 30.92 41.41
N LEU A 4 28.95 30.16 40.37
CA LEU A 4 27.61 30.20 39.79
C LEU A 4 26.66 29.30 40.61
N PRO A 5 25.36 29.65 40.70
CA PRO A 5 24.40 28.96 41.55
C PRO A 5 24.04 27.57 41.04
N GLN A 6 23.82 26.68 42.00
CA GLN A 6 23.33 25.30 41.85
C GLN A 6 22.00 25.23 41.11
N GLU A 7 21.89 24.17 40.30
CA GLU A 7 20.72 23.74 39.55
C GLU A 7 19.57 23.35 40.48
N ASP A 8 18.38 23.90 40.23
CA ASP A 8 17.13 23.44 40.82
C ASP A 8 16.70 22.15 40.12
N ASN A 9 16.78 21.04 40.86
CA ASN A 9 16.34 19.71 40.43
C ASN A 9 14.80 19.68 40.30
N LEU A 10 14.30 19.79 39.07
CA LEU A 10 12.87 19.77 38.73
C LEU A 10 12.23 18.36 38.77
N PHE A 11 12.91 17.36 39.33
CA PHE A 11 12.44 15.96 39.37
C PHE A 11 12.26 15.41 40.79
N ASP A 12 12.04 16.28 41.78
CA ASP A 12 11.71 15.90 43.15
C ASP A 12 10.19 15.71 43.33
N ASN A 13 9.62 14.76 42.59
CA ASN A 13 8.26 14.25 42.79
C ASN A 13 8.31 12.76 43.13
N ARG A 14 8.94 12.41 44.25
CA ARG A 14 8.74 11.12 44.92
C ARG A 14 8.20 11.37 46.31
N ASP A 15 6.90 11.13 46.47
CA ASP A 15 6.25 11.17 47.76
C ASP A 15 6.76 10.04 48.66
N LEU A 16 6.94 10.42 49.93
CA LEU A 16 7.64 9.70 51.00
C LEU A 16 6.68 8.86 51.87
N GLU A 17 5.50 8.51 51.33
CA GLU A 17 4.53 7.65 51.98
C GLU A 17 4.21 6.47 51.06
N GLY A 18 4.89 5.36 51.30
CA GLY A 18 4.68 4.08 50.63
C GLY A 18 3.31 3.47 50.96
N ASN A 19 2.25 4.06 50.40
CA ASN A 19 0.95 3.43 50.28
C ASN A 19 0.85 2.80 48.90
N GLU A 20 0.93 1.47 48.86
CA GLU A 20 0.44 0.68 47.75
C GLU A 20 -1.08 0.86 47.68
N TYR A 21 -1.55 1.66 46.72
CA TYR A 21 -2.96 1.66 46.36
C TYR A 21 -3.31 0.30 45.74
N PRO A 22 -4.43 -0.33 46.13
CA PRO A 22 -4.92 -1.51 45.43
C PRO A 22 -5.16 -1.14 43.98
N VAL A 23 -4.49 -1.85 43.07
CA VAL A 23 -4.80 -1.82 41.65
C VAL A 23 -6.19 -2.44 41.50
N GLU A 24 -7.20 -1.60 41.29
CA GLU A 24 -8.51 -2.09 40.85
C GLU A 24 -8.32 -2.68 39.44
N ASP A 25 -8.73 -3.93 39.26
CA ASP A 25 -8.73 -4.62 37.98
C ASP A 25 -9.62 -3.83 36.99
N GLU A 26 -8.99 -3.05 36.12
CA GLU A 26 -9.68 -2.48 34.97
C GLU A 26 -10.05 -3.60 34.00
N PRO A 27 -11.31 -3.66 33.52
CA PRO A 27 -11.70 -4.64 32.51
C PRO A 27 -10.97 -4.36 31.20
N ASP A 28 -10.25 -5.37 30.71
CA ASP A 28 -9.65 -5.47 29.37
C ASP A 28 -10.64 -4.96 28.31
N SER A 29 -10.53 -3.68 28.00
CA SER A 29 -11.15 -3.07 26.84
C SER A 29 -10.10 -3.14 25.75
N GLU A 30 -10.13 -4.24 24.99
CA GLU A 30 -9.38 -4.37 23.76
C GLU A 30 -9.56 -3.08 22.95
N PRO A 31 -8.49 -2.35 22.58
CA PRO A 31 -8.64 -1.24 21.68
C PRO A 31 -9.10 -1.81 20.34
N ASP A 32 -10.34 -1.50 19.96
CA ASP A 32 -10.82 -1.64 18.59
C ASP A 32 -9.80 -0.96 17.69
N GLU A 33 -8.91 -1.75 17.07
CA GLU A 33 -8.05 -1.24 16.01
C GLU A 33 -8.98 -0.61 14.97
N PRO A 34 -8.80 0.68 14.63
CA PRO A 34 -9.53 1.24 13.51
C PRO A 34 -9.05 0.49 12.28
N ASN A 35 -9.88 -0.46 11.85
CA ASN A 35 -9.78 -1.17 10.59
C ASN A 35 -9.98 -0.13 9.48
N ASN A 36 -8.93 0.65 9.24
CA ASN A 36 -8.83 1.60 8.16
C ASN A 36 -8.51 0.83 6.88
N THR A 37 -9.32 -0.18 6.58
CA THR A 37 -9.53 -0.63 5.21
C THR A 37 -10.26 0.50 4.52
N VAL A 38 -9.48 1.50 4.09
CA VAL A 38 -9.92 2.39 3.03
C VAL A 38 -10.22 1.46 1.86
N ASP A 39 -11.49 1.18 1.64
CA ASP A 39 -12.00 0.56 0.42
C ASP A 39 -11.69 1.54 -0.72
N ILE A 40 -10.46 1.47 -1.23
CA ILE A 40 -10.05 2.15 -2.45
C ILE A 40 -10.60 1.33 -3.61
N ASP A 41 -11.91 1.34 -3.76
CA ASP A 41 -12.61 1.00 -5.01
C ASP A 41 -12.55 2.18 -6.00
N ILE A 42 -11.86 3.27 -5.66
CA ILE A 42 -11.67 4.46 -6.50
C ILE A 42 -10.29 4.43 -7.15
N LEU A 43 -10.05 3.43 -8.00
CA LEU A 43 -8.99 3.44 -9.01
C LEU A 43 -9.42 2.63 -10.25
N ASP A 44 -10.70 2.69 -10.59
CA ASP A 44 -11.23 2.38 -11.93
C ASP A 44 -11.08 3.59 -12.87
N ARG A 45 -9.96 4.32 -12.75
CA ARG A 45 -9.52 5.18 -13.85
C ARG A 45 -9.04 4.23 -14.92
N GLU A 46 -9.92 3.99 -15.90
CA GLU A 46 -9.66 3.22 -17.11
C GLU A 46 -8.29 3.60 -17.66
N LEU A 47 -7.27 2.78 -17.33
CA LEU A 47 -6.04 2.78 -18.07
C LEU A 47 -6.43 2.47 -19.50
N PRO A 48 -5.88 3.20 -20.50
CA PRO A 48 -6.08 2.82 -21.88
C PRO A 48 -5.78 1.33 -21.96
N SER A 49 -6.78 0.57 -22.39
CA SER A 49 -6.64 -0.82 -22.72
C SER A 49 -5.71 -0.88 -23.92
N GLU A 50 -4.41 -0.68 -23.69
CA GLU A 50 -3.39 -1.17 -24.58
C GLU A 50 -3.72 -2.65 -24.70
N ASP A 51 -4.16 -3.00 -25.91
CA ASP A 51 -4.43 -4.36 -26.31
C ASP A 51 -3.35 -5.22 -25.67
N VAL A 52 -3.79 -6.08 -24.76
CA VAL A 52 -2.97 -7.18 -24.27
C VAL A 52 -2.70 -7.99 -25.53
N GLU A 53 -1.63 -7.62 -26.24
CA GLU A 53 -1.04 -8.46 -27.24
C GLU A 53 -0.82 -9.77 -26.52
N ASP A 54 -1.68 -10.69 -26.90
CA ASP A 54 -1.83 -12.03 -26.41
C ASP A 54 -0.63 -12.80 -26.94
N ASP A 55 0.56 -12.45 -26.42
CA ASP A 55 1.84 -13.01 -26.82
C ASP A 55 2.00 -14.35 -26.10
N ARG A 56 1.11 -15.29 -26.48
CA ARG A 56 1.20 -16.72 -26.20
C ARG A 56 2.38 -17.28 -26.98
N ASN A 57 3.59 -16.82 -26.72
CA ASN A 57 4.76 -17.57 -27.12
C ASN A 57 4.85 -18.77 -26.18
N PRO A 58 4.48 -19.99 -26.62
CA PRO A 58 4.48 -21.17 -25.75
C PRO A 58 5.89 -21.48 -25.23
N ARG A 59 6.93 -20.96 -25.90
CA ARG A 59 8.32 -21.09 -25.48
C ARG A 59 8.61 -20.31 -24.20
N THR A 60 7.93 -19.19 -23.94
CA THR A 60 8.16 -18.39 -22.73
C THR A 60 7.79 -19.19 -21.49
N LEU A 61 6.63 -19.86 -21.49
CA LEU A 61 6.22 -20.71 -20.37
C LEU A 61 7.20 -21.87 -20.15
N ALA A 62 7.64 -22.52 -21.24
CA ALA A 62 8.59 -23.62 -21.16
C ALA A 62 9.95 -23.16 -20.60
N ASN A 63 10.46 -22.01 -21.05
CA ASN A 63 11.71 -21.44 -20.56
C ASN A 63 11.62 -21.04 -19.08
N VAL A 64 10.52 -20.40 -18.67
CA VAL A 64 10.31 -20.02 -17.26
C VAL A 64 10.28 -21.27 -16.36
N LYS A 65 9.57 -22.33 -16.78
CA LYS A 65 9.58 -23.60 -16.04
C LYS A 65 10.97 -24.19 -15.93
N ALA A 66 11.71 -24.25 -17.04
CA ALA A 66 13.08 -24.78 -17.04
C ALA A 66 14.01 -24.00 -16.08
N VAL A 67 13.86 -22.67 -16.00
CA VAL A 67 14.63 -21.85 -15.05
C VAL A 67 14.23 -22.16 -13.60
N LEU A 68 12.93 -22.29 -13.32
CA LEU A 68 12.45 -22.65 -11.98
C LEU A 68 12.91 -24.05 -11.56
N ASP A 69 12.86 -25.02 -12.46
CA ASP A 69 13.36 -26.37 -12.20
C ASP A 69 14.87 -26.35 -11.89
N LYS A 70 15.66 -25.51 -12.57
CA LYS A 70 17.09 -25.32 -12.26
C LYS A 70 17.34 -24.64 -10.92
N LEU A 71 16.49 -23.69 -10.53
CA LEU A 71 16.57 -23.08 -9.20
C LEU A 71 16.27 -24.11 -8.10
N ASP A 72 15.28 -24.97 -8.32
CA ASP A 72 14.92 -26.05 -7.39
C ASP A 72 16.04 -27.11 -7.30
N GLU A 73 16.65 -27.50 -8.43
CA GLU A 73 17.83 -28.40 -8.45
C GLU A 73 19.00 -27.84 -7.63
N LEU A 74 19.18 -26.51 -7.63
CA LEU A 74 20.23 -25.81 -6.88
C LEU A 74 19.82 -25.51 -5.42
N ASN A 75 18.61 -25.91 -5.00
CA ASN A 75 18.01 -25.56 -3.71
C ASN A 75 18.06 -24.04 -3.43
N PHE A 76 17.79 -23.25 -4.46
CA PHE A 76 17.93 -21.79 -4.42
C PHE A 76 16.58 -21.14 -4.74
N LYS A 77 15.98 -20.43 -3.78
CA LYS A 77 14.65 -19.86 -3.98
C LYS A 77 14.72 -18.66 -4.92
N LEU A 78 13.65 -18.43 -5.67
CA LEU A 78 13.56 -17.28 -6.58
C LEU A 78 13.78 -15.93 -5.88
N ILE A 79 13.28 -15.78 -4.64
CA ILE A 79 13.47 -14.54 -3.87
C ILE A 79 14.95 -14.32 -3.52
N ASP A 80 15.65 -15.36 -3.09
CA ASP A 80 17.07 -15.31 -2.75
C ASP A 80 17.91 -15.04 -4.00
N PHE A 81 17.49 -15.57 -5.16
CA PHE A 81 18.10 -15.25 -6.45
C PHE A 81 17.94 -13.78 -6.83
N LEU A 82 16.74 -13.21 -6.73
CA LEU A 82 16.51 -11.81 -7.06
C LEU A 82 17.26 -10.87 -6.10
N ASP A 83 17.33 -11.23 -4.81
CA ASP A 83 18.09 -10.49 -3.81
C ASP A 83 19.59 -10.52 -4.11
N ALA A 84 20.16 -11.72 -4.34
CA ALA A 84 21.57 -11.90 -4.68
C ALA A 84 21.96 -11.24 -6.02
N LEU A 85 21.11 -11.34 -7.05
CA LEU A 85 21.29 -10.67 -8.35
C LEU A 85 21.34 -9.15 -8.17
N SER A 86 20.54 -8.62 -7.25
CA SER A 86 20.46 -7.19 -6.92
C SER A 86 21.68 -6.74 -6.11
N TRP A 87 21.62 -6.75 -4.78
CA TRP A 87 22.73 -6.34 -3.91
C TRP A 87 22.85 -7.17 -2.62
N GLY A 88 22.11 -8.27 -2.50
CA GLY A 88 22.07 -9.10 -1.29
C GLY A 88 23.35 -9.87 -0.99
N HIS A 89 24.24 -10.06 -1.98
CA HIS A 89 25.48 -10.81 -1.80
C HIS A 89 26.70 -10.10 -2.41
N SER A 90 27.75 -9.90 -1.61
CA SER A 90 28.97 -9.18 -2.01
C SER A 90 29.75 -9.87 -3.13
N GLY A 91 29.74 -11.20 -3.18
CA GLY A 91 30.34 -11.95 -4.30
C GLY A 91 29.62 -11.69 -5.64
N CYS A 92 28.31 -11.50 -5.60
CA CYS A 92 27.49 -11.22 -6.78
C CYS A 92 27.68 -9.77 -7.26
N THR A 93 27.99 -8.83 -6.36
CA THR A 93 28.29 -7.44 -6.76
C THR A 93 29.68 -7.29 -7.39
N GLN A 94 30.61 -8.20 -7.11
CA GLN A 94 31.95 -8.21 -7.71
C GLN A 94 32.01 -8.93 -9.06
N ASP A 95 31.20 -9.99 -9.24
CA ASP A 95 31.14 -10.76 -10.48
C ASP A 95 30.70 -9.90 -11.67
N ALA A 96 31.49 -9.92 -12.75
CA ALA A 96 31.26 -9.08 -13.92
C ALA A 96 30.00 -9.48 -14.70
N LYS A 97 29.70 -10.78 -14.77
CA LYS A 97 28.52 -11.30 -15.47
C LYS A 97 27.25 -10.87 -14.74
N VAL A 98 27.21 -11.07 -13.42
CA VAL A 98 26.07 -10.68 -12.58
C VAL A 98 25.82 -9.17 -12.64
N ARG A 99 26.87 -8.36 -12.57
CA ARG A 99 26.76 -6.90 -12.73
C ARG A 99 26.14 -6.50 -14.06
N ASN A 100 26.59 -7.11 -15.16
CA ASN A 100 26.08 -6.80 -16.50
C ASN A 100 24.59 -7.15 -16.61
N GLU A 101 24.19 -8.35 -16.17
CA GLU A 101 22.79 -8.77 -16.19
C GLU A 101 21.91 -7.87 -15.31
N ARG A 102 22.39 -7.48 -14.13
CA ARG A 102 21.68 -6.51 -13.27
C ARG A 102 21.50 -5.17 -13.98
N THR A 103 22.54 -4.64 -14.63
CA THR A 103 22.45 -3.38 -15.37
C THR A 103 21.43 -3.48 -16.51
N VAL A 104 21.45 -4.57 -17.28
CA VAL A 104 20.49 -4.81 -18.36
C VAL A 104 19.07 -4.89 -17.80
N MET A 105 18.85 -5.66 -16.73
CA MET A 105 17.55 -5.79 -16.08
C MET A 105 17.00 -4.46 -15.59
N LEU A 106 17.82 -3.65 -14.90
CA LEU A 106 17.40 -2.39 -14.30
C LEU A 106 17.20 -1.26 -15.31
N GLN A 107 17.81 -1.36 -16.49
CA GLN A 107 17.64 -0.39 -17.59
C GLN A 107 16.56 -0.81 -18.60
N ASP A 108 16.00 -2.02 -18.49
CA ASP A 108 14.98 -2.50 -19.41
C ASP A 108 13.66 -1.73 -19.22
N ARG A 109 13.08 -1.27 -20.32
CA ARG A 109 11.79 -0.54 -20.36
C ARG A 109 10.61 -1.37 -19.85
N LYS A 110 10.75 -2.70 -19.79
CA LYS A 110 9.74 -3.62 -19.25
C LYS A 110 9.71 -3.63 -17.72
N LEU A 111 10.79 -3.23 -17.05
CA LEU A 111 10.85 -3.29 -15.59
C LEU A 111 9.74 -2.47 -14.90
N PRO A 112 9.46 -1.21 -15.29
CA PRO A 112 8.32 -0.47 -14.73
C PRO A 112 6.98 -1.20 -14.91
N LYS A 113 6.75 -1.86 -16.05
CA LYS A 113 5.55 -2.65 -16.31
C LYS A 113 5.47 -3.89 -15.40
N ILE A 114 6.60 -4.54 -15.13
CA ILE A 114 6.68 -5.66 -14.18
C ILE A 114 6.32 -5.19 -12.77
N LEU A 115 6.92 -4.09 -12.30
CA LEU A 115 6.62 -3.51 -10.99
C LEU A 115 5.15 -3.10 -10.87
N TRP A 116 4.58 -2.53 -11.93
CA TRP A 116 3.16 -2.19 -11.99
C TRP A 116 2.27 -3.43 -11.86
N HIS A 117 2.59 -4.52 -12.57
CA HIS A 117 1.85 -5.78 -12.45
C HIS A 117 1.99 -6.43 -11.06
N TRP A 118 3.12 -6.25 -10.38
CA TRP A 118 3.28 -6.70 -9.00
C TRP A 118 2.39 -5.91 -8.04
N ALA A 119 2.31 -4.59 -8.23
CA ALA A 119 1.46 -3.71 -7.42
C ALA A 119 -0.05 -3.89 -7.72
N ILE A 120 -0.39 -4.10 -8.99
CA ILE A 120 -1.77 -4.21 -9.49
C ILE A 120 -1.82 -5.37 -10.50
N PRO A 121 -2.08 -6.60 -10.03
CA PRO A 121 -2.15 -7.76 -10.92
C PRO A 121 -3.25 -7.64 -11.98
N PRO A 122 -2.98 -7.99 -13.25
CA PRO A 122 -3.97 -7.93 -14.31
C PRO A 122 -5.17 -8.83 -14.01
N ARG A 123 -6.38 -8.33 -14.30
CA ARG A 123 -7.61 -9.12 -14.19
C ARG A 123 -7.80 -9.97 -15.44
N ARG A 124 -8.28 -11.20 -15.26
CA ARG A 124 -8.78 -12.01 -16.40
C ARG A 124 -10.07 -11.38 -16.92
N LYS A 125 -10.17 -11.22 -18.24
CA LYS A 125 -11.39 -10.73 -18.91
C LYS A 125 -12.59 -11.60 -18.50
N GLY A 126 -13.69 -10.96 -18.10
CA GLY A 126 -14.92 -11.63 -17.66
C GLY A 126 -14.88 -12.28 -16.27
N SER A 127 -13.84 -12.04 -15.47
CA SER A 127 -13.79 -12.55 -14.09
C SER A 127 -14.37 -11.55 -13.10
N ASN A 128 -15.41 -11.97 -12.37
CA ASN A 128 -15.99 -11.21 -11.25
C ASN A 128 -15.32 -11.53 -9.90
N LYS A 129 -14.21 -12.28 -9.91
CA LYS A 129 -13.50 -12.64 -8.69
C LYS A 129 -12.67 -11.45 -8.19
N LYS A 130 -12.51 -11.35 -6.87
CA LYS A 130 -11.59 -10.37 -6.25
C LYS A 130 -10.22 -10.47 -6.90
N ARG A 131 -9.63 -9.31 -7.23
CA ARG A 131 -8.28 -9.22 -7.81
C ARG A 131 -7.29 -9.82 -6.81
N ALA A 132 -6.28 -10.54 -7.31
CA ALA A 132 -5.20 -10.99 -6.45
C ALA A 132 -4.49 -9.77 -5.84
N THR A 133 -4.14 -9.85 -4.55
CA THR A 133 -3.45 -8.75 -3.85
C THR A 133 -2.05 -8.52 -4.43
N GLY A 134 -1.38 -9.57 -4.90
CA GLY A 134 0.00 -9.46 -5.40
C GLY A 134 0.94 -8.91 -4.33
N ALA A 135 1.87 -8.04 -4.75
CA ALA A 135 2.74 -7.28 -3.87
C ALA A 135 2.19 -5.88 -3.54
N SER A 136 0.87 -5.65 -3.71
CA SER A 136 0.27 -4.32 -3.58
C SER A 136 0.58 -3.65 -2.24
N THR A 137 0.44 -4.39 -1.14
CA THR A 137 0.71 -3.86 0.21
C THR A 137 2.16 -3.41 0.37
N VAL A 138 3.11 -4.31 0.06
CA VAL A 138 4.55 -4.03 0.16
C VAL A 138 4.96 -2.86 -0.75
N MET A 139 4.42 -2.81 -1.98
CA MET A 139 4.71 -1.73 -2.93
C MET A 139 4.17 -0.38 -2.46
N LYS A 140 3.00 -0.35 -1.82
CA LYS A 140 2.44 0.88 -1.24
C LYS A 140 3.28 1.38 -0.07
N GLU A 141 3.64 0.50 0.86
CA GLU A 141 4.50 0.84 1.99
C GLU A 141 5.85 1.38 1.52
N PHE A 142 6.47 0.69 0.56
CA PHE A 142 7.70 1.13 -0.08
C PHE A 142 7.54 2.52 -0.73
N ALA A 143 6.49 2.72 -1.54
CA ALA A 143 6.25 3.98 -2.23
C ALA A 143 6.03 5.14 -1.25
N VAL A 144 5.25 4.94 -0.19
CA VAL A 144 5.03 5.93 0.86
C VAL A 144 6.34 6.27 1.58
N GLY A 145 7.12 5.26 1.97
CA GLY A 145 8.42 5.47 2.61
C GLY A 145 9.39 6.23 1.70
N TYR A 146 9.43 5.88 0.42
CA TYR A 146 10.27 6.54 -0.58
C TYR A 146 9.88 8.00 -0.79
N ILE A 147 8.59 8.29 -1.00
CA ILE A 147 8.07 9.64 -1.17
C ILE A 147 8.31 10.47 0.09
N LYS A 148 8.08 9.91 1.29
CA LYS A 148 8.36 10.61 2.55
C LYS A 148 9.82 11.03 2.67
N ASN A 149 10.75 10.14 2.34
CA ASN A 149 12.19 10.45 2.35
C ASN A 149 12.53 11.54 1.34
N PHE A 150 11.98 11.46 0.13
CA PHE A 150 12.21 12.45 -0.91
C PHE A 150 11.66 13.83 -0.53
N ALA A 151 10.41 13.88 -0.08
CA ALA A 151 9.77 15.10 0.40
C ALA A 151 10.52 15.72 1.59
N SER A 152 11.05 14.90 2.50
CA SER A 152 11.86 15.40 3.63
C SER A 152 13.14 16.08 3.16
N LYS A 153 13.85 15.48 2.19
CA LYS A 153 15.06 16.09 1.60
C LYS A 153 14.76 17.39 0.86
N GLU A 154 13.66 17.43 0.12
CA GLU A 154 13.21 18.65 -0.54
C GLU A 154 12.81 19.75 0.47
N LEU A 155 12.16 19.38 1.57
CA LEU A 155 11.83 20.30 2.66
C LEU A 155 13.09 20.84 3.35
N GLU A 156 14.12 20.02 3.55
CA GLU A 156 15.41 20.49 4.10
C GLU A 156 16.06 21.53 3.19
N ILE A 157 15.98 21.36 1.87
CA ILE A 157 16.47 22.34 0.89
C ILE A 157 15.62 23.63 0.93
N LEU A 158 14.31 23.50 1.14
CA LEU A 158 13.40 24.64 1.23
C LEU A 158 13.43 25.37 2.56
N ALA A 159 13.85 24.71 3.65
CA ALA A 159 13.81 25.26 4.99
C ALA A 159 14.38 26.69 5.10
N PRO A 160 15.56 27.01 4.53
CA PRO A 160 16.11 28.37 4.58
C PRO A 160 15.26 29.45 3.89
N HIS A 161 14.34 29.04 3.00
CA HIS A 161 13.42 29.94 2.31
C HIS A 161 12.05 30.03 2.97
N LEU A 162 11.73 29.10 3.88
CA LEU A 162 10.49 29.04 4.63
C LEU A 162 10.64 29.68 6.01
N PHE A 163 11.84 29.64 6.59
CA PHE A 163 12.15 30.29 7.85
C PHE A 163 12.66 31.73 7.62
N SER A 164 12.32 32.63 8.54
CA SER A 164 12.90 33.97 8.57
C SER A 164 14.33 33.90 9.12
N ASP A 165 15.27 34.59 8.47
CA ASP A 165 16.68 34.68 8.91
C ASP A 165 16.85 35.35 10.28
N THR A 166 15.83 36.10 10.73
CA THR A 166 15.81 36.77 12.03
C THR A 166 14.94 36.03 13.03
N SER A 167 15.45 35.85 14.25
CA SER A 167 14.70 35.39 15.43
C SER A 167 13.73 36.45 15.98
N GLU A 168 13.67 37.63 15.36
CA GLU A 168 12.68 38.67 15.67
C GLU A 168 11.37 38.38 14.91
N ASP A 169 10.24 38.68 15.56
CA ASP A 169 8.90 38.60 14.97
C ASP A 169 8.90 39.17 13.54
N VAL A 170 8.30 38.41 12.61
CA VAL A 170 8.22 38.74 11.19
C VAL A 170 7.64 40.14 11.04
N ARG A 171 8.49 41.11 10.67
CA ARG A 171 8.03 42.49 10.42
C ARG A 171 6.96 42.47 9.34
N THR A 172 5.88 43.20 9.55
CA THR A 172 4.71 43.28 8.65
C THR A 172 5.10 43.58 7.20
N GLU A 173 6.13 44.41 7.01
CA GLU A 173 6.70 44.75 5.71
C GLU A 173 7.25 43.52 4.97
N THR A 174 7.92 42.61 5.67
CA THR A 174 8.49 41.37 5.11
C THR A 174 7.38 40.41 4.70
N LEU A 175 6.36 40.25 5.55
CA LEU A 175 5.22 39.37 5.32
C LEU A 175 4.36 39.83 4.12
N VAL A 176 4.19 41.14 3.95
CA VAL A 176 3.45 41.73 2.82
C VAL A 176 4.29 41.68 1.52
N SER A 177 5.63 41.70 1.62
CA SER A 177 6.51 41.64 0.44
C SER A 177 6.66 40.23 -0.16
N THR A 178 6.47 39.18 0.62
CA THR A 178 6.57 37.80 0.13
C THR A 178 5.33 37.44 -0.69
N SER A 179 5.44 37.48 -2.02
CA SER A 179 4.35 37.02 -2.87
C SER A 179 4.29 35.50 -2.90
N PHE A 180 3.08 34.93 -2.80
CA PHE A 180 2.85 33.48 -2.94
C PHE A 180 3.35 32.94 -4.28
N SER A 181 3.33 33.76 -5.35
CA SER A 181 3.90 33.43 -6.66
C SER A 181 5.40 33.15 -6.59
N THR A 182 6.17 33.99 -5.91
CA THR A 182 7.61 33.77 -5.72
C THR A 182 7.89 32.53 -4.88
N LEU A 183 7.08 32.25 -3.86
CA LEU A 183 7.24 31.04 -3.04
C LEU A 183 6.90 29.77 -3.85
N ALA A 184 5.79 29.78 -4.60
CA ALA A 184 5.40 28.68 -5.48
C ALA A 184 6.48 28.41 -6.54
N SER A 185 7.04 29.46 -7.15
CA SER A 185 8.13 29.32 -8.12
C SER A 185 9.38 28.70 -7.48
N LYS A 186 9.77 29.16 -6.28
CA LYS A 186 10.90 28.57 -5.54
C LYS A 186 10.64 27.10 -5.21
N MET A 187 9.44 26.79 -4.74
CA MET A 187 9.02 25.44 -4.40
C MET A 187 9.01 24.51 -5.61
N GLN A 188 8.51 24.95 -6.77
CA GLN A 188 8.56 24.19 -8.01
C GLN A 188 10.00 23.91 -8.46
N THR A 189 10.93 24.85 -8.24
CA THR A 189 12.34 24.68 -8.64
C THR A 189 13.17 23.83 -7.67
N LEU A 190 12.94 23.97 -6.37
CA LEU A 190 13.76 23.37 -5.31
C LEU A 190 13.16 22.08 -4.75
N ALA A 191 11.83 21.93 -4.87
CA ALA A 191 11.06 20.81 -4.35
C ALA A 191 9.96 20.35 -5.34
N PRO A 192 10.32 19.99 -6.59
CA PRO A 192 9.35 19.63 -7.63
C PRO A 192 8.43 18.48 -7.22
N ILE A 193 8.92 17.44 -6.53
CA ILE A 193 8.08 16.28 -6.19
C ILE A 193 7.06 16.66 -5.11
N LEU A 194 7.48 17.36 -4.07
CA LEU A 194 6.58 17.87 -3.04
C LEU A 194 5.56 18.84 -3.64
N TRP A 195 5.99 19.73 -4.52
CA TRP A 195 5.09 20.65 -5.24
C TRP A 195 4.04 19.89 -6.03
N ASP A 196 4.43 18.92 -6.85
CA ASP A 196 3.52 18.11 -7.64
C ASP A 196 2.52 17.37 -6.74
N VAL A 197 2.97 16.82 -5.60
CA VAL A 197 2.09 16.17 -4.63
C VAL A 197 1.06 17.16 -4.06
N LEU A 198 1.47 18.37 -3.67
CA LEU A 198 0.55 19.39 -3.16
C LEU A 198 -0.44 19.87 -4.21
N VAL A 199 0.02 20.11 -5.45
CA VAL A 199 -0.84 20.50 -6.57
C VAL A 199 -1.86 19.40 -6.84
N ASN A 200 -1.43 18.13 -6.90
CA ASN A 200 -2.35 17.00 -7.08
C ASN A 200 -3.37 16.88 -5.95
N PHE A 201 -3.03 17.25 -4.71
CA PHE A 201 -3.99 17.29 -3.61
C PHE A 201 -4.95 18.48 -3.70
N ALA A 202 -4.48 19.65 -4.13
CA ALA A 202 -5.28 20.86 -4.27
C ALA A 202 -6.24 20.80 -5.48
N GLU A 203 -5.78 20.23 -6.59
CA GLU A 203 -6.57 20.03 -7.81
C GLU A 203 -7.51 18.84 -7.72
N ARG A 204 -7.35 17.99 -6.69
CA ARG A 204 -8.28 16.88 -6.46
C ARG A 204 -9.66 17.48 -6.24
N PRO A 205 -10.63 17.28 -7.14
CA PRO A 205 -11.95 17.85 -6.97
C PRO A 205 -12.53 17.28 -5.68
N SER A 206 -12.97 18.17 -4.78
CA SER A 206 -13.70 17.82 -3.55
C SER A 206 -15.05 17.14 -3.83
N ASN A 207 -15.34 16.83 -5.09
CA ASN A 207 -16.54 16.17 -5.61
C ASN A 207 -16.65 14.68 -5.21
N LEU A 208 -16.03 14.24 -4.11
CA LEU A 208 -16.53 13.11 -3.33
C LEU A 208 -17.67 13.54 -2.38
N VAL A 209 -18.29 14.69 -2.63
CA VAL A 209 -19.58 15.08 -2.03
C VAL A 209 -20.70 14.39 -2.79
N GLU A 210 -21.29 13.40 -2.11
CA GLU A 210 -22.56 12.71 -2.35
C GLU A 210 -22.65 11.80 -3.58
N GLU A 211 -22.25 10.54 -3.36
CA GLU A 211 -22.88 9.41 -4.04
C GLU A 211 -24.43 9.54 -3.98
N PRO A 212 -25.14 9.57 -5.13
CA PRO A 212 -26.59 9.81 -5.18
C PRO A 212 -27.47 8.72 -4.54
N TRP A 213 -26.90 7.66 -3.97
CA TRP A 213 -27.66 6.67 -3.21
C TRP A 213 -27.94 7.11 -1.76
N ALA A 214 -27.26 8.14 -1.23
CA ALA A 214 -27.47 8.61 0.14
C ALA A 214 -28.73 9.49 0.34
N ARG A 215 -29.52 9.71 -0.72
CA ARG A 215 -30.68 10.62 -0.69
C ARG A 215 -32.00 9.95 -1.10
N THR A 216 -32.31 8.77 -0.56
CA THR A 216 -33.67 8.19 -0.62
C THR A 216 -34.03 7.33 0.58
N THR A 217 -34.09 7.91 1.78
CA THR A 217 -35.04 7.41 2.80
C THR A 217 -35.69 8.58 3.55
N SER A 218 -36.53 9.33 2.86
CA SER A 218 -37.57 10.14 3.52
C SER A 218 -38.89 9.95 2.80
N LYS A 219 -39.77 9.21 3.48
CA LYS A 219 -41.23 9.12 3.31
C LYS A 219 -41.75 8.71 1.93
N SER A 220 -42.05 7.41 1.82
CA SER A 220 -43.41 7.00 1.48
C SER A 220 -43.68 5.60 2.03
N ASP A 221 -44.77 5.51 2.78
CA ASP A 221 -45.50 4.29 3.10
C ASP A 221 -45.41 3.22 2.01
N GLY A 222 -45.17 1.96 2.42
CA GLY A 222 -45.23 0.86 1.47
C GLY A 222 -44.62 -0.44 1.96
N SER A 223 -45.15 -0.98 3.06
CA SER A 223 -45.37 -2.42 3.25
C SER A 223 -44.43 -3.37 2.49
N TRP A 224 -43.32 -3.77 3.11
CA TRP A 224 -42.72 -5.07 2.84
C TRP A 224 -42.90 -5.95 4.06
N ARG A 225 -43.97 -6.76 4.01
CA ARG A 225 -44.19 -7.87 4.92
C ARG A 225 -43.00 -8.81 4.85
N TYR A 226 -42.46 -9.11 6.03
CA TYR A 226 -41.71 -10.33 6.30
C TYR A 226 -42.43 -11.55 5.71
N GLN A 227 -41.79 -12.28 4.79
CA GLN A 227 -42.11 -13.67 4.49
C GLN A 227 -40.92 -14.55 4.83
N ARG A 228 -40.92 -15.01 6.09
CA ARG A 228 -40.30 -16.27 6.53
C ARG A 228 -41.29 -17.39 6.23
N GLN A 229 -41.00 -18.22 5.23
CA GLN A 229 -41.54 -19.57 4.94
C GLN A 229 -40.87 -19.98 3.60
N ASP A 230 -40.26 -21.12 3.34
CA ASP A 230 -40.23 -22.43 3.99
C ASP A 230 -38.87 -23.06 3.67
N ARG A 231 -38.10 -23.41 4.69
CA ARG A 231 -36.90 -24.26 4.57
C ARG A 231 -37.29 -25.69 4.96
N SER A 232 -38.20 -26.28 4.20
CA SER A 232 -38.57 -27.69 4.29
C SER A 232 -39.01 -28.15 2.91
N LYS A 233 -38.51 -29.31 2.44
CA LYS A 233 -38.64 -29.89 1.08
C LYS A 233 -37.49 -29.60 0.10
N ARG A 234 -36.25 -29.92 0.49
CA ARG A 234 -35.25 -30.46 -0.46
C ARG A 234 -34.44 -31.58 0.19
N GLU A 235 -35.16 -32.57 0.68
CA GLU A 235 -34.57 -33.82 1.17
C GLU A 235 -35.56 -34.93 0.83
N THR A 236 -35.53 -35.41 -0.41
CA THR A 236 -36.13 -36.68 -0.91
C THR A 236 -36.17 -36.77 -2.46
N VAL A 237 -35.11 -36.43 -3.19
CA VAL A 237 -34.96 -36.91 -4.59
C VAL A 237 -33.48 -37.09 -4.92
N ASN A 238 -32.83 -38.10 -4.34
CA ASN A 238 -31.70 -38.79 -4.99
C ASN A 238 -31.36 -40.17 -4.41
N LYS A 239 -32.36 -40.89 -3.89
CA LYS A 239 -32.30 -42.35 -3.72
C LYS A 239 -33.19 -42.98 -4.80
N ARG A 240 -32.63 -43.21 -5.99
CA ARG A 240 -33.08 -44.20 -7.00
C ARG A 240 -32.27 -44.00 -8.30
N ARG A 241 -31.02 -44.46 -8.31
CA ARG A 241 -30.28 -44.88 -9.52
C ARG A 241 -28.92 -45.46 -9.11
N ARG A 242 -28.94 -46.71 -8.61
CA ARG A 242 -27.88 -47.73 -8.76
C ARG A 242 -28.27 -49.00 -7.98
N VAL A 243 -29.22 -49.73 -8.54
CA VAL A 243 -29.38 -51.18 -8.41
C VAL A 243 -29.67 -51.68 -9.84
N ARG A 244 -29.12 -52.83 -10.21
CA ARG A 244 -28.72 -53.31 -11.56
C ARG A 244 -27.32 -52.78 -11.90
N TYR A 245 -26.24 -53.55 -11.74
CA TYR A 245 -26.06 -54.93 -12.15
C TYR A 245 -25.47 -55.78 -11.03
N GLY A 246 -26.12 -56.92 -10.76
CA GLY A 246 -25.51 -58.04 -10.05
C GLY A 246 -25.07 -59.11 -11.05
N LEU A 247 -24.06 -59.87 -10.61
CA LEU A 247 -23.72 -61.25 -10.96
C LEU A 247 -23.16 -61.53 -12.37
N HIS A 248 -21.92 -62.04 -12.41
CA HIS A 248 -21.67 -63.46 -12.68
C HIS A 248 -20.38 -63.98 -12.02
N VAL A 249 -20.47 -65.24 -11.60
CA VAL A 249 -19.54 -66.08 -10.83
C VAL A 249 -18.86 -67.05 -11.81
N ILE A 250 -17.84 -67.79 -11.32
CA ILE A 250 -17.26 -69.06 -11.82
C ILE A 250 -16.08 -68.84 -12.81
N SER A 251 -14.88 -69.40 -12.67
CA SER A 251 -14.37 -70.58 -11.92
C SER A 251 -13.19 -70.25 -11.02
#